data_AF-A0A521GZ49-F1
#
_entry.id   AF-A0A521GZ49-F1
#
_cell.length_a   1.000
_cell.length_b   1.000
_cell.length_c   1.000
_cell.angle_alpha   90.00
_cell.angle_beta   90.00
_cell.angle_gamma   90.00
#
_symmetry.space_group_name_H-M   'P 1'
#
loop_
_entity.id
_entity.type
_entity.pdbx_description
1 polymer ?
#
loop_
_entity_poly.entity_id
_entity_poly.type
_entity_poly.pdbx_seq_one_letter_code
_entity_poly.pdbx_strand_id
1 'polypeptide(L)'
;MLPVPVLPELAPVAAGIRLLRASRAPFVLLVDEFGQAAGIIERGRWADTLLNRLPEKPTGRLPAVVPLGRGRFRVDASLPLHEFRERFGDPGPLGVRVDTVGGLVQAVMGRVPRIGERVHLGRFYSGLDLVVTRADSARVLELELRQTPANNGTPYSHPRAGTE
;
A
#
# COMPACT_ATOMS: atom_id res chain seq x y z
N MET A 1 -26.00 12.81 -24.89
CA MET A 1 -24.57 13.01 -24.56
C MET A 1 -24.47 14.32 -23.79
N LEU A 2 -24.00 14.32 -22.54
CA LEU A 2 -23.83 15.56 -21.78
C LEU A 2 -22.59 16.30 -22.33
N PRO A 3 -22.67 17.61 -22.60
CA PRO A 3 -21.49 18.37 -23.02
C PRO A 3 -20.44 18.33 -21.91
N VAL A 4 -19.19 18.08 -22.30
CA VAL A 4 -18.05 18.09 -21.37
C VAL A 4 -17.68 19.56 -21.10
N PRO A 5 -17.75 20.02 -19.85
CA PRO A 5 -17.31 21.36 -19.51
C PRO A 5 -15.78 21.47 -19.67
N VAL A 6 -15.34 22.56 -20.28
CA VAL A 6 -13.92 22.86 -20.55
C VAL A 6 -13.50 24.09 -19.77
N LEU A 7 -12.26 24.10 -19.28
CA LEU A 7 -11.68 25.21 -18.52
C LEU A 7 -10.19 25.37 -18.89
N PRO A 8 -9.65 26.60 -18.97
CA PRO A 8 -8.21 26.79 -19.12
C PRO A 8 -7.42 26.16 -17.95
N GLU A 9 -6.26 25.56 -18.22
CA GLU A 9 -5.40 24.96 -17.19
C GLU A 9 -5.00 25.96 -16.10
N LEU A 10 -4.75 27.21 -16.49
CA LEU A 10 -4.37 28.30 -15.59
C LEU A 10 -5.53 28.87 -14.77
N ALA A 11 -6.76 28.39 -14.97
CA ALA A 11 -7.91 28.87 -14.22
C ALA A 11 -7.85 28.44 -12.75
N PRO A 12 -8.37 29.26 -11.81
CA PRO A 12 -8.44 28.87 -10.41
C PRO A 12 -9.20 27.56 -10.22
N VAL A 13 -8.70 26.67 -9.36
CA VAL A 13 -9.34 25.39 -9.02
C VAL A 13 -10.81 25.58 -8.59
N ALA A 14 -11.10 26.69 -7.89
CA ALA A 14 -12.46 27.06 -7.50
C ALA A 14 -13.43 27.21 -8.68
N ALA A 15 -12.96 27.68 -9.84
CA ALA A 15 -13.76 27.76 -11.06
C ALA A 15 -14.13 26.36 -11.57
N GLY A 16 -13.17 25.43 -11.59
CA GLY A 16 -13.41 24.02 -11.93
C GLY A 16 -14.41 23.35 -10.97
N ILE A 17 -14.29 23.58 -9.67
CA ILE A 17 -15.23 23.06 -8.66
C ILE A 17 -16.64 23.64 -8.87
N ARG A 18 -16.76 24.95 -9.12
CA ARG A 18 -18.06 25.57 -9.40
C ARG A 18 -18.69 25.00 -10.67
N LEU A 19 -17.89 24.78 -11.71
CA LEU A 19 -18.35 24.21 -12.98
C LEU A 19 -18.79 22.74 -12.82
N LEU A 20 -18.06 21.95 -12.02
CA LEU A 20 -18.48 20.60 -11.64
C LEU A 20 -19.78 20.60 -10.82
N ARG A 21 -19.96 21.56 -9.89
CA ARG A 21 -21.20 21.66 -9.11
C ARG A 21 -22.41 22.05 -9.96
N ALA A 22 -22.23 22.98 -10.90
CA ALA A 22 -23.28 23.46 -11.79
C ALA A 22 -23.62 22.46 -12.90
N SER A 23 -22.64 21.68 -13.37
CA SER A 23 -22.86 20.65 -14.37
C SER A 23 -23.24 19.30 -13.74
N ARG A 24 -23.92 18.46 -14.52
CA ARG A 24 -24.09 17.02 -14.20
C ARG A 24 -22.91 16.18 -14.68
N ALA A 25 -21.84 16.81 -15.18
CA ALA A 25 -20.69 16.10 -15.72
C ALA A 25 -19.86 15.45 -14.59
N PRO A 26 -19.27 14.26 -14.84
CA PRO A 26 -18.40 13.60 -13.87
C PRO A 26 -17.03 14.30 -13.74
N PHE A 27 -16.60 15.01 -14.79
CA PHE A 27 -15.32 15.71 -14.85
C PHE A 27 -15.43 17.02 -15.66
N VAL A 28 -14.42 17.88 -15.49
CA VAL A 28 -14.12 19.05 -16.33
C VAL A 28 -12.79 18.78 -17.04
N LEU A 29 -12.72 19.06 -18.34
CA LEU A 29 -11.49 18.98 -19.12
C LEU A 29 -10.71 20.30 -18.98
N LEU A 30 -9.42 20.19 -18.64
CA LEU A 30 -8.49 21.30 -18.66
C LEU A 30 -7.81 21.37 -20.03
N VAL A 31 -7.75 22.57 -20.59
CA VAL A 31 -7.07 22.82 -21.86
C VAL A 31 -5.95 23.84 -21.69
N ASP A 32 -4.86 23.63 -22.44
CA ASP A 32 -3.77 24.60 -22.54
C ASP A 32 -4.14 25.74 -23.52
N GLU A 33 -3.22 26.68 -23.71
CA GLU A 33 -3.39 27.82 -24.61
C GLU A 33 -3.48 27.44 -26.09
N PHE A 34 -3.03 26.23 -26.46
CA PHE A 34 -3.11 25.69 -27.81
C PHE A 34 -4.37 24.85 -28.03
N GLY A 35 -5.24 24.74 -27.01
CA GLY A 35 -6.47 23.96 -27.04
C GLY A 35 -6.25 22.46 -26.89
N GLN A 36 -5.06 22.03 -26.48
CA GLN A 36 -4.77 20.64 -26.19
C GLN A 36 -5.24 20.27 -24.78
N ALA A 37 -5.51 18.98 -24.57
CA ALA A 37 -5.91 18.49 -23.25
C ALA A 37 -4.72 18.49 -22.29
N ALA A 38 -4.78 19.34 -21.27
CA ALA A 38 -3.78 19.43 -20.21
C ALA A 38 -4.08 18.47 -19.05
N GLY A 39 -5.37 18.19 -18.78
CA GLY A 39 -5.76 17.31 -17.68
C GLY A 39 -7.26 17.32 -17.39
N ILE A 40 -7.66 16.74 -16.25
CA ILE A 40 -9.06 16.71 -15.81
C ILE A 40 -9.22 17.04 -14.33
N ILE A 41 -10.37 17.60 -13.96
CA ILE A 41 -10.82 17.70 -12.57
C ILE A 41 -12.06 16.83 -12.41
N GLU A 42 -11.99 15.85 -11.51
CA GLU A 42 -13.08 14.92 -11.23
C GLU A 42 -13.89 15.34 -10.00
N ARG A 43 -15.19 15.09 -10.05
CA ARG A 43 -16.08 15.29 -8.89
C ARG A 43 -15.64 14.39 -7.73
N GLY A 44 -15.49 14.98 -6.56
CA GLY A 44 -15.13 14.25 -5.33
C GLY A 44 -13.64 13.95 -5.17
N ARG A 45 -12.81 14.09 -6.21
CA ARG A 45 -11.38 13.75 -6.16
C ARG A 45 -10.44 14.93 -5.90
N TRP A 46 -10.87 16.14 -6.27
CA TRP A 46 -10.05 17.35 -6.11
C TRP A 46 -9.65 17.62 -4.65
N ALA A 47 -10.51 17.28 -3.68
CA ALA A 47 -10.22 17.43 -2.26
C ALA A 47 -9.10 16.48 -1.83
N ASP A 48 -9.18 15.21 -2.22
CA ASP A 48 -8.14 14.22 -1.92
C ASP A 48 -6.79 14.62 -2.52
N THR A 49 -6.77 15.16 -3.75
CA THR A 49 -5.52 15.63 -4.37
C THR A 49 -4.89 16.80 -3.62
N LEU A 50 -5.70 17.74 -3.11
CA LEU A 50 -5.20 18.88 -2.32
C LEU A 50 -4.79 18.45 -0.91
N LEU A 51 -5.57 17.59 -0.27
CA LEU A 51 -5.31 17.10 1.08
C LEU A 51 -4.08 16.17 1.12
N ASN A 52 -3.84 15.36 0.08
CA ASN A 52 -2.64 14.51 -0.03
C ASN A 52 -1.34 15.29 -0.24
N ARG A 53 -1.40 16.56 -0.67
CA ARG A 53 -0.22 17.43 -0.83
C ARG A 53 0.11 18.23 0.43
N LEU A 54 -0.76 18.21 1.44
CA LEU A 54 -0.45 18.80 2.73
C LEU A 54 0.49 17.87 3.48
N PRO A 55 1.56 18.39 4.12
CA PRO A 55 2.36 17.59 5.04
C PRO A 55 1.44 17.05 6.14
N GLU A 56 1.47 15.74 6.37
CA GLU A 56 0.73 15.12 7.46
C GLU A 56 1.08 15.85 8.76
N LYS A 57 0.08 16.47 9.40
CA LYS A 57 0.24 16.83 10.81
C LYS A 57 0.44 15.52 11.57
N PRO A 58 1.38 15.43 12.52
CA PRO A 58 1.56 14.23 13.33
C PRO A 58 0.37 14.10 14.29
N THR A 59 -0.76 13.60 13.78
CA THR A 59 -1.83 13.05 14.61
C THR A 59 -1.42 11.63 14.95
N GLY A 60 -1.09 11.39 16.22
CA GLY A 60 -0.77 10.08 16.83
C GLY A 60 -0.87 8.89 15.89
N ARG A 61 0.12 8.76 15.00
CA ARG A 61 0.13 7.73 13.96
C ARG A 61 0.23 6.41 14.71
N LEU A 62 -0.74 5.53 14.53
CA LEU A 62 -0.66 4.19 15.09
C LEU A 62 0.73 3.63 14.74
N PRO A 63 1.44 2.98 15.68
CA PRO A 63 2.75 2.42 15.39
C PRO A 63 2.72 1.62 14.09
N ALA A 64 3.81 1.71 13.32
CA ALA A 64 3.93 1.04 12.01
C ALA A 64 3.70 -0.48 12.13
N VAL A 65 3.91 -1.04 13.32
CA VAL A 65 3.56 -2.41 13.68
C VAL A 65 2.76 -2.41 14.97
N VAL A 66 1.57 -3.02 14.96
CA VAL A 66 0.74 -3.21 16.15
C VAL A 66 0.45 -4.71 16.32
N PRO A 67 0.79 -5.33 17.46
CA PRO A 67 0.44 -6.73 17.72
C PRO A 67 -1.08 -6.89 17.87
N LEU A 68 -1.63 -7.89 17.19
CA LEU A 68 -3.06 -8.29 17.26
C LEU A 68 -3.25 -9.58 18.07
N GLY A 69 -2.15 -10.14 18.62
CA GLY A 69 -2.12 -11.38 19.38
C GLY A 69 -2.03 -12.63 18.50
N ARG A 70 -1.61 -13.76 19.11
CA ARG A 70 -1.50 -15.08 18.47
C ARG A 70 -0.65 -15.08 17.18
N GLY A 71 0.51 -14.40 17.22
CA GLY A 71 1.42 -14.31 16.06
C GLY A 71 0.89 -13.43 14.92
N ARG A 72 -0.14 -12.61 15.17
CA ARG A 72 -0.68 -11.67 14.19
C ARG A 72 -0.29 -10.24 14.49
N PHE A 73 -0.05 -9.46 13.44
CA PHE A 73 0.34 -8.07 13.53
C PHE A 73 -0.36 -7.25 12.45
N ARG A 74 -0.86 -6.07 12.82
CA ARG A 74 -1.20 -5.01 11.87
C ARG A 74 0.09 -4.31 11.47
N VAL A 75 0.34 -4.20 10.18
CA VAL A 75 1.55 -3.61 9.61
C VAL A 75 1.13 -2.49 8.66
N ASP A 76 1.65 -1.29 8.90
CA ASP A 76 1.57 -0.18 7.95
C ASP A 76 2.38 -0.54 6.70
N ALA A 77 1.76 -0.42 5.53
CA ALA A 77 2.40 -0.82 4.28
C ALA A 77 3.61 0.06 3.92
N SER A 78 3.74 1.25 4.53
CA SER A 78 4.92 2.10 4.39
C SER A 78 6.10 1.69 5.29
N LEU A 79 5.96 0.64 6.11
CA LEU A 79 7.06 0.11 6.92
C LEU A 79 8.26 -0.19 6.00
N PRO A 80 9.45 0.38 6.28
CA PRO A 80 10.65 0.09 5.51
C PRO A 80 10.99 -1.40 5.56
N LEU A 81 11.40 -1.95 4.42
CA LEU A 81 11.64 -3.39 4.31
C LEU A 81 12.82 -3.85 5.19
N HIS A 82 13.82 -2.99 5.42
CA HIS A 82 14.91 -3.31 6.35
C HIS A 82 14.41 -3.48 7.79
N GLU A 83 13.51 -2.61 8.25
CA GLU A 83 12.91 -2.70 9.58
C GLU A 83 11.98 -3.92 9.70
N PHE A 84 11.24 -4.23 8.63
CA PHE A 84 10.44 -5.46 8.58
C PHE A 84 11.34 -6.71 8.73
N ARG A 85 12.48 -6.74 8.04
CA ARG A 85 13.44 -7.86 8.09
C ARG A 85 14.01 -8.04 9.49
N GLU A 86 14.38 -6.95 10.16
CA GLU A 86 14.89 -6.98 11.54
C GLU A 86 13.84 -7.54 12.51
N ARG A 87 12.56 -7.24 12.31
CA ARG A 87 11.48 -7.66 13.22
C ARG A 87 10.93 -9.06 12.95
N PHE A 88 10.81 -9.45 11.69
CA PHE A 88 10.05 -10.63 11.29
C PHE A 88 10.86 -11.65 10.48
N GLY A 89 12.13 -11.35 10.19
CA GLY A 89 13.00 -12.16 9.36
C GLY A 89 12.95 -11.78 7.88
N ASP A 90 13.89 -12.31 7.11
CA ASP A 90 13.99 -11.99 5.70
C ASP A 90 12.87 -12.66 4.89
N PRO A 91 12.05 -11.91 4.13
CA PRO A 91 11.09 -12.48 3.19
C PRO A 91 11.78 -13.13 1.96
N GLY A 92 13.10 -13.00 1.83
CA GLY A 92 13.92 -13.64 0.81
C GLY A 92 14.44 -12.67 -0.26
N PRO A 93 15.24 -13.17 -1.21
CA PRO A 93 15.78 -12.37 -2.29
C PRO A 93 14.65 -12.00 -3.26
N LEU A 94 14.30 -10.72 -3.28
CA LEU A 94 13.43 -10.16 -4.30
C LEU A 94 14.33 -9.74 -5.46
N GLY A 95 14.11 -10.29 -6.65
CA GLY A 95 14.79 -9.86 -7.88
C GLY A 95 14.43 -8.43 -8.31
N VAL A 96 13.87 -7.63 -7.41
CA VAL A 96 13.29 -6.30 -7.63
C VAL A 96 13.70 -5.42 -6.45
N ARG A 97 14.20 -4.22 -6.74
CA ARG A 97 14.51 -3.23 -5.70
C ARG A 97 13.20 -2.66 -5.17
N VAL A 98 12.88 -2.97 -3.91
CA VAL A 98 11.71 -2.46 -3.19
C VAL A 98 12.12 -1.99 -1.80
N ASP A 99 11.57 -0.85 -1.38
CA ASP A 99 11.97 -0.19 -0.13
C ASP A 99 10.99 -0.42 1.02
N THR A 100 9.75 -0.83 0.73
CA THR A 100 8.66 -0.96 1.72
C THR A 100 7.96 -2.31 1.63
N VAL A 101 7.28 -2.72 2.70
CA VAL A 101 6.49 -3.97 2.73
C VAL A 101 5.33 -3.92 1.71
N GLY A 102 4.68 -2.77 1.57
CA GLY A 102 3.64 -2.59 0.56
C GLY A 102 4.17 -2.69 -0.88
N GLY A 103 5.40 -2.21 -1.11
CA GLY A 103 6.11 -2.38 -2.38
C GLY A 103 6.46 -3.84 -2.66
N LEU A 104 6.92 -4.58 -1.63
CA LEU A 104 7.15 -6.02 -1.70
C LEU A 104 5.88 -6.76 -2.13
N VAL A 105 4.74 -6.51 -1.47
CA VAL A 105 3.48 -7.19 -1.78
C VAL A 105 3.05 -6.94 -3.22
N GLN A 106 3.15 -5.69 -3.69
CA GLN A 106 2.82 -5.34 -5.07
C GLN A 106 3.79 -5.95 -6.09
N ALA A 107 5.09 -6.00 -5.78
CA ALA A 107 6.10 -6.62 -6.63
C ALA A 107 5.86 -8.12 -6.79
N VAL A 108 5.49 -8.82 -5.70
CA VAL A 108 5.14 -10.24 -5.75
C VAL A 108 3.85 -10.48 -6.55
N MET A 109 2.86 -9.61 -6.41
CA MET A 109 1.57 -9.73 -7.10
C MET A 109 1.57 -9.21 -8.55
N GLY A 110 2.57 -8.40 -8.93
CA GLY A 110 2.61 -7.70 -10.22
C GLY A 110 1.54 -6.62 -10.42
N ARG A 111 0.80 -6.27 -9.36
CA ARG A 111 -0.29 -5.29 -9.35
C ARG A 111 -0.61 -4.82 -7.94
N VAL A 112 -1.47 -3.81 -7.82
CA VAL A 112 -2.12 -3.47 -6.54
C VAL A 112 -3.13 -4.58 -6.18
N PRO A 113 -2.98 -5.29 -5.06
CA PRO A 113 -3.90 -6.33 -4.64
C PRO A 113 -5.20 -5.76 -4.05
N ARG A 114 -6.28 -6.54 -4.13
CA ARG A 114 -7.55 -6.22 -3.48
C ARG A 114 -7.49 -6.58 -1.99
N ILE A 115 -8.36 -5.95 -1.21
CA ILE A 115 -8.56 -6.29 0.21
C ILE A 115 -8.95 -7.76 0.33
N GLY A 116 -8.33 -8.46 1.29
CA GLY A 116 -8.49 -9.89 1.56
C GLY A 116 -7.54 -10.79 0.79
N GLU A 117 -6.85 -10.30 -0.25
CA GLU A 117 -5.85 -11.08 -0.96
C GLU A 117 -4.63 -11.36 -0.06
N ARG A 118 -4.02 -12.53 -0.27
CA ARG A 118 -2.92 -13.05 0.56
C ARG A 118 -1.67 -13.29 -0.29
N VAL A 119 -0.53 -12.83 0.24
CA VAL A 119 0.80 -13.20 -0.25
C VAL A 119 1.43 -14.16 0.75
N HIS A 120 1.80 -15.34 0.27
CA HIS A 120 2.62 -16.29 1.02
C HIS A 120 4.08 -16.03 0.71
N LEU A 121 4.86 -15.62 1.72
CA LEU A 121 6.30 -15.40 1.58
C LEU A 121 7.09 -16.72 1.79
N GLY A 122 6.38 -17.83 2.01
CA GLY A 122 6.93 -19.13 2.35
C GLY A 122 6.91 -20.17 1.22
N ARG A 123 8.07 -20.40 0.60
CA ARG A 123 8.55 -21.78 0.39
C ARG A 123 9.92 -22.07 1.02
N PHE A 124 10.67 -21.06 1.49
CA PHE A 124 12.04 -21.30 1.95
C PHE A 124 12.47 -20.63 3.27
N TYR A 125 11.84 -19.56 3.79
CA TYR A 125 12.53 -18.79 4.86
C TYR A 125 11.77 -18.33 6.11
N SER A 126 10.43 -18.33 6.22
CA SER A 126 9.83 -17.77 7.45
C SER A 126 8.35 -18.06 7.76
N GLY A 127 7.61 -18.83 6.96
CA GLY A 127 6.21 -19.17 7.26
C GLY A 127 5.29 -17.94 7.45
N LEU A 128 5.63 -16.82 6.79
CA LEU A 128 4.91 -15.55 6.89
C LEU A 128 3.82 -15.44 5.82
N ASP A 129 2.62 -15.10 6.28
CA ASP A 129 1.50 -14.73 5.43
C ASP A 129 1.19 -13.24 5.60
N LEU A 130 1.11 -12.52 4.48
CA LEU A 130 0.61 -11.14 4.46
C LEU A 130 -0.78 -11.11 3.84
N VAL A 131 -1.76 -10.57 4.57
CA VAL A 131 -3.13 -10.37 4.09
C VAL A 131 -3.40 -8.88 3.96
N VAL A 132 -3.93 -8.46 2.82
CA VAL A 132 -4.26 -7.04 2.60
C VAL A 132 -5.52 -6.69 3.38
N THR A 133 -5.40 -5.83 4.38
CA THR A 133 -6.57 -5.33 5.14
C THR A 133 -7.06 -3.99 4.61
N ARG A 134 -6.17 -3.19 4.00
CA ARG A 134 -6.53 -1.91 3.37
C ARG A 134 -5.65 -1.60 2.16
N ALA A 135 -6.28 -1.18 1.07
CA ALA A 135 -5.63 -0.69 -0.13
C ALA A 135 -6.47 0.42 -0.79
N ASP A 136 -5.84 1.29 -1.55
CA ASP A 136 -6.50 2.22 -2.48
C ASP A 136 -6.25 1.76 -3.93
N SER A 137 -6.60 2.60 -4.92
CA SER A 137 -6.42 2.26 -6.35
C SER A 137 -4.96 2.20 -6.80
N ALA A 138 -4.03 2.79 -6.04
CA ALA A 138 -2.64 2.96 -6.41
C ALA A 138 -1.67 2.14 -5.56
N ARG A 139 -2.03 1.77 -4.33
CA ARG A 139 -1.12 1.09 -3.39
C ARG A 139 -1.84 0.36 -2.25
N VAL A 140 -1.09 -0.53 -1.63
CA VAL A 140 -1.44 -1.13 -0.34
C VAL A 140 -1.19 -0.11 0.78
N LEU A 141 -2.11 -0.05 1.75
CA LEU A 141 -2.03 0.86 2.90
C LEU A 141 -1.83 0.12 4.21
N GLU A 142 -2.42 -1.07 4.36
CA GLU A 142 -2.32 -1.86 5.59
C GLU A 142 -2.34 -3.36 5.27
N LEU A 143 -1.55 -4.10 6.05
CA LEU A 143 -1.40 -5.53 5.98
C LEU A 143 -1.64 -6.15 7.36
N GLU A 144 -2.24 -7.32 7.39
CA GLU A 144 -2.16 -8.24 8.52
C GLU A 144 -1.07 -9.27 8.23
N LEU A 145 0.00 -9.25 9.03
CA LEU A 145 1.00 -10.31 9.04
C LEU A 145 0.52 -11.43 9.96
N ARG A 146 0.62 -12.67 9.49
CA ARG A 146 0.45 -13.88 10.29
C ARG A 146 1.74 -14.66 10.26
N GLN A 147 2.34 -14.84 11.43
CA GLN A 147 3.40 -15.82 11.62
C GLN A 147 2.75 -17.19 11.80
N THR A 148 2.99 -18.11 10.88
CA THR A 148 2.81 -19.52 11.21
C THR A 148 3.90 -19.84 12.24
N PRO A 149 3.57 -20.43 13.41
CA PRO A 149 4.59 -20.81 14.36
C PRO A 149 5.62 -21.66 13.62
N ALA A 150 6.89 -21.23 13.66
CA ALA A 150 7.98 -22.12 13.29
C ALA A 150 7.80 -23.37 14.14
N ASN A 151 7.62 -24.53 13.50
CA ASN A 151 7.73 -25.78 14.21
C ASN A 151 9.15 -25.80 14.78
N ASN A 152 9.31 -25.48 16.07
CA ASN A 152 10.57 -25.62 16.77
C ASN A 152 10.89 -27.10 16.70
N GLY A 153 11.68 -27.47 15.70
CA GLY A 153 12.20 -28.82 15.54
C GLY A 153 12.77 -29.25 16.88
N THR A 154 12.30 -30.40 17.33
CA THR A 154 12.87 -31.22 18.39
C THR A 154 14.39 -31.00 18.46
N PRO A 155 14.98 -30.68 19.62
CA PRO A 155 16.44 -30.60 19.71
C PRO A 155 16.99 -31.95 19.27
N TYR A 156 17.79 -31.94 18.20
CA TYR A 156 18.55 -33.10 17.75
C TYR A 156 19.35 -33.60 18.95
N SER A 157 18.89 -34.69 19.56
CA SER A 157 19.66 -35.43 20.55
C SER A 157 20.81 -36.10 19.80
N HIS A 158 22.03 -35.60 19.97
CA HIS A 158 23.20 -36.40 19.66
C HIS A 158 23.08 -37.74 20.42
N PRO A 159 23.15 -38.89 19.74
CA PRO A 159 23.36 -40.13 20.45
C PRO A 159 24.70 -40.02 21.19
N ARG A 160 24.67 -40.16 22.51
CA ARG A 160 25.89 -40.36 23.30
C ARG A 160 26.57 -41.59 22.74
N ALA A 161 27.70 -41.40 22.06
CA ALA A 161 28.63 -42.49 21.82
C ALA A 161 29.11 -42.95 23.19
N GLY A 162 28.63 -44.13 23.59
CA GLY A 162 29.08 -44.82 24.79
C GLY A 162 30.56 -45.17 24.64
N THR A 163 31.25 -44.98 25.75
CA THR A 163 32.53 -45.58 26.11
C THR A 163 32.40 -47.09 26.10
N GLU A 164 33.28 -47.78 25.38
CA GLU A 164 34.03 -48.99 25.80
C GLU A 164 35.02 -49.40 24.70
#